data_AF-A0AAE3JFN6-F1
#
_entry.id   AF-A0AAE3JFN6-F1
#
_cell.length_a   1.000
_cell.length_b   1.000
_cell.length_c   1.000
_cell.angle_alpha   90.00
_cell.angle_beta   90.00
_cell.angle_gamma   90.00
#
_symmetry.space_group_name_H-M   'P 1'
#
loop_
_entity.id
_entity.type
_entity.pdbx_description
1 polymer ?
#
loop_
_entity_poly.entity_id
_entity_poly.type
_entity_poly.pdbx_seq_one_letter_code
_entity_poly.pdbx_strand_id
1 'polypeptide(L)'
;MIKVVDRVPTQAGRYKMTLPDGSTQYVTMERADVPSVAGTPLNKALFDSIQTDLDGKASTTHNHDSSYAAKSHTHDDRYYTETEMNTKLSGKSDTSHNHDAKYLSLSGGTMTGDIKMPLNGMISWEHSGKDGRIYCASSQQMFLGASKDGKYFIHLGVRDNKYWTLDPDTNEVMQLGSPSHLWEQVYAKNSSISSSDRNKKKDIEPIDERLKGFFRKLKPVSFQFINGTSGRTHTGFIAQDVEEAMNEAGLTAQDFAGFCKDQKMEQVQKVELVDVPNPETGEIEQVENTYTEDQPVEGEYVYGLRYEEFIALNTAMIQELMDRVKTLEAAVLALQAKK
;
A
#
# COMPACT_ATOMS: atom_id res chain seq x y z
N MET A 1 9.79 66.49 -71.73
CA MET A 1 10.82 66.66 -72.79
C MET A 1 11.80 67.73 -72.32
N ILE A 2 13.04 67.36 -72.03
CA ILE A 2 14.08 68.31 -71.58
C ILE A 2 14.54 69.12 -72.80
N LYS A 3 14.54 70.45 -72.67
CA LYS A 3 14.91 71.41 -73.72
C LYS A 3 16.41 71.67 -73.63
N VAL A 4 17.17 71.37 -74.69
CA VAL A 4 18.64 71.52 -74.75
C VAL A 4 18.98 72.71 -75.66
N VAL A 5 19.88 73.60 -75.21
CA VAL A 5 20.30 74.83 -75.92
C VAL A 5 21.84 74.92 -75.87
N ASP A 6 22.51 75.19 -77.01
CA ASP A 6 24.00 75.21 -77.11
C ASP A 6 24.64 76.61 -77.04
N ARG A 7 25.96 76.65 -76.80
CA ARG A 7 26.77 77.83 -76.42
C ARG A 7 27.96 78.18 -77.36
N VAL A 8 28.11 79.51 -77.59
CA VAL A 8 29.34 80.41 -77.57
C VAL A 8 30.34 80.28 -78.76
N PRO A 9 30.91 81.35 -79.44
CA PRO A 9 31.83 82.47 -79.02
C PRO A 9 31.92 83.73 -79.99
N THR A 10 32.76 84.71 -79.65
CA THR A 10 32.84 86.05 -80.29
C THR A 10 34.30 86.52 -80.55
N GLN A 11 34.81 86.38 -81.80
CA GLN A 11 36.06 86.92 -82.47
C GLN A 11 37.49 86.56 -81.96
N ALA A 12 38.50 86.51 -82.88
CA ALA A 12 39.81 87.27 -82.82
C ALA A 12 40.90 86.92 -83.91
N GLY A 13 41.67 87.95 -84.35
CA GLY A 13 43.16 87.96 -84.48
C GLY A 13 43.90 87.50 -85.77
N ARG A 14 44.70 88.39 -86.41
CA ARG A 14 45.65 88.11 -87.54
C ARG A 14 47.05 87.70 -87.05
N TYR A 15 47.74 86.77 -87.73
CA TYR A 15 49.12 86.32 -87.45
C TYR A 15 50.11 86.75 -88.56
N LYS A 16 51.37 87.06 -88.22
CA LYS A 16 52.43 87.48 -89.18
C LYS A 16 53.26 86.27 -89.65
N MET A 17 53.49 86.12 -90.96
CA MET A 17 54.25 85.02 -91.57
C MET A 17 55.38 85.60 -92.46
N THR A 18 56.61 85.12 -92.30
CA THR A 18 57.78 85.49 -93.12
C THR A 18 58.08 84.39 -94.14
N LEU A 19 58.17 84.73 -95.43
CA LEU A 19 58.51 83.80 -96.50
C LEU A 19 60.04 83.63 -96.65
N PRO A 20 60.53 82.54 -97.27
CA PRO A 20 61.96 82.26 -97.45
C PRO A 20 62.75 83.32 -98.23
N ASP A 21 62.07 84.17 -99.00
CA ASP A 21 62.64 85.31 -99.73
C ASP A 21 62.78 86.58 -98.87
N GLY A 22 62.44 86.51 -97.59
CA GLY A 22 62.53 87.62 -96.63
C GLY A 22 61.32 88.55 -96.60
N SER A 23 60.29 88.32 -97.43
CA SER A 23 59.05 89.11 -97.42
C SER A 23 58.11 88.68 -96.27
N THR A 24 57.41 89.63 -95.63
CA THR A 24 56.43 89.33 -94.57
C THR A 24 55.02 89.65 -94.99
N GLN A 25 54.10 88.72 -94.71
CA GLN A 25 52.67 88.82 -94.98
C GLN A 25 51.88 88.55 -93.70
N TYR A 26 50.77 89.26 -93.46
CA TYR A 26 49.84 88.92 -92.38
C TYR A 26 48.74 88.01 -92.92
N VAL A 27 48.58 86.83 -92.33
CA VAL A 27 47.56 85.84 -92.68
C VAL A 27 46.58 85.64 -91.53
N THR A 28 45.29 85.59 -91.85
CA THR A 28 44.24 85.19 -90.91
C THR A 28 44.11 83.67 -91.02
N MET A 29 44.42 82.94 -89.95
CA MET A 29 44.15 81.49 -89.86
C MET A 29 42.87 81.29 -89.05
N GLU A 30 41.77 80.92 -89.70
CA GLU A 30 40.58 80.40 -89.01
C GLU A 30 40.79 78.91 -88.74
N ARG A 31 40.76 78.50 -87.48
CA ARG A 31 40.62 77.08 -87.10
C ARG A 31 39.15 76.86 -86.71
N ALA A 32 38.49 75.94 -87.41
CA ALA A 32 37.18 75.44 -87.03
C ALA A 32 37.30 74.68 -85.69
N ASP A 33 36.62 75.17 -84.66
CA ASP A 33 35.77 74.33 -83.80
C ASP A 33 35.10 75.22 -82.76
N VAL A 34 34.00 75.78 -83.26
CA VAL A 34 33.08 76.68 -82.61
C VAL A 34 31.74 76.44 -83.35
N PRO A 35 30.66 75.99 -82.69
CA PRO A 35 29.45 75.53 -83.37
C PRO A 35 28.75 76.65 -84.18
N SER A 36 28.40 76.35 -85.44
CA SER A 36 27.87 77.31 -86.43
C SER A 36 26.38 77.65 -86.27
N VAL A 37 25.64 76.99 -85.37
CA VAL A 37 24.22 77.26 -85.09
C VAL A 37 23.89 76.89 -83.63
N ALA A 38 23.32 77.83 -82.86
CA ALA A 38 22.80 77.55 -81.52
C ALA A 38 21.64 76.53 -81.59
N GLY A 39 21.79 75.38 -80.92
CA GLY A 39 20.80 74.29 -80.92
C GLY A 39 21.15 73.09 -81.81
N THR A 40 22.45 72.79 -82.01
CA THR A 40 22.91 71.61 -82.74
C THR A 40 22.98 70.42 -81.77
N PRO A 41 22.02 69.47 -81.79
CA PRO A 41 21.88 68.51 -80.70
C PRO A 41 23.12 67.62 -80.54
N LEU A 42 23.64 67.55 -79.30
CA LEU A 42 24.48 66.44 -78.83
C LEU A 42 23.85 65.12 -79.28
N ASN A 43 24.64 64.29 -79.96
CA ASN A 43 24.32 62.96 -80.51
C ASN A 43 23.08 62.31 -79.88
N LYS A 44 21.90 62.64 -80.41
CA LYS A 44 20.61 62.09 -79.96
C LYS A 44 20.57 60.58 -80.16
N ALA A 45 21.26 60.06 -81.17
CA ALA A 45 21.31 58.63 -81.47
C ALA A 45 22.01 57.82 -80.36
N LEU A 46 23.07 58.34 -79.74
CA LEU A 46 23.77 57.69 -78.62
C LEU A 46 22.97 57.78 -77.32
N PHE A 47 22.17 58.83 -77.14
CA PHE A 47 21.29 58.95 -75.99
C PHE A 47 20.04 58.04 -76.13
N ASP A 48 19.45 57.96 -77.32
CA ASP A 48 18.33 57.06 -77.62
C ASP A 48 18.74 55.57 -77.54
N SER A 49 20.00 55.23 -77.83
CA SER A 49 20.47 53.84 -77.74
C SER A 49 20.52 53.33 -76.30
N ILE A 50 20.83 54.19 -75.32
CA ILE A 50 20.84 53.81 -73.90
C ILE A 50 19.44 53.48 -73.39
N GLN A 51 18.42 54.21 -73.84
CA GLN A 51 17.03 53.93 -73.47
C GLN A 51 16.58 52.57 -74.01
N THR A 52 16.98 52.24 -75.25
CA THR A 52 16.68 50.94 -75.88
C THR A 52 17.33 49.77 -75.13
N ASP A 53 18.56 49.95 -74.63
CA ASP A 53 19.27 48.92 -73.83
C ASP A 53 18.67 48.73 -72.42
N LEU A 54 18.07 49.78 -71.85
CA LEU A 54 17.47 49.76 -70.51
C LEU A 54 16.09 49.10 -70.49
N ASP A 55 15.31 49.29 -71.56
CA ASP A 55 13.95 48.75 -71.69
C ASP A 55 13.93 47.20 -71.68
N GLY A 56 15.05 46.53 -72.01
CA GLY A 56 15.19 45.08 -71.98
C GLY A 56 15.69 44.47 -70.66
N LYS A 57 16.09 45.29 -69.67
CA LYS A 57 16.72 44.82 -68.42
C LYS A 57 15.77 44.73 -67.22
N ALA A 58 14.58 45.34 -67.31
CA ALA A 58 13.54 45.24 -66.28
C ALA A 58 12.40 44.32 -66.77
N SER A 59 12.55 43.01 -66.60
CA SER A 59 11.44 42.07 -66.83
C SER A 59 10.36 42.28 -65.76
N THR A 60 9.23 42.84 -66.18
CA THR A 60 7.97 42.99 -65.42
C THR A 60 7.25 41.67 -65.14
N THR A 61 7.88 40.51 -65.40
CA THR A 61 7.26 39.17 -65.29
C THR A 61 8.14 38.11 -64.62
N HIS A 62 9.15 38.49 -63.83
CA HIS A 62 9.80 37.52 -62.95
C HIS A 62 9.08 37.47 -61.60
N ASN A 63 8.31 36.40 -61.36
CA ASN A 63 7.84 36.04 -60.03
C ASN A 63 8.23 34.57 -59.74
N HIS A 64 8.35 34.22 -58.46
CA HIS A 64 8.81 32.91 -58.01
C HIS A 64 7.63 31.99 -57.62
N ASP A 65 6.46 32.20 -58.22
CA ASP A 65 5.19 31.58 -57.82
C ASP A 65 5.18 30.04 -57.97
N SER A 66 6.15 29.47 -58.69
CA SER A 66 6.32 28.03 -58.85
C SER A 66 7.43 27.39 -58.00
N SER A 67 8.21 28.19 -57.25
CA SER A 67 9.31 27.68 -56.40
C SER A 67 9.05 27.83 -54.89
N TYR A 68 8.00 28.56 -54.50
CA TYR A 68 7.56 28.67 -53.12
C TYR A 68 6.04 28.48 -53.05
N ALA A 69 5.53 27.91 -51.95
CA ALA A 69 4.10 27.81 -51.72
C ALA A 69 3.46 29.21 -51.73
N ALA A 70 2.28 29.34 -52.32
CA ALA A 70 1.54 30.60 -52.41
C ALA A 70 1.42 31.25 -51.01
N LYS A 71 1.58 32.59 -50.97
CA LYS A 71 1.49 33.39 -49.73
C LYS A 71 0.17 33.21 -48.98
N SER A 72 -0.87 32.74 -49.68
CA SER A 72 -2.09 32.20 -49.08
C SER A 72 -2.32 30.80 -49.64
N HIS A 73 -2.19 29.78 -48.79
CA HIS A 73 -2.65 28.43 -49.05
C HIS A 73 -3.40 27.92 -47.82
N THR A 74 -4.42 27.09 -48.04
CA THR A 74 -5.21 26.47 -46.99
C THR A 74 -4.66 25.07 -46.70
N HIS A 75 -4.48 24.73 -45.42
CA HIS A 75 -3.91 23.45 -44.98
C HIS A 75 -4.94 22.29 -44.98
N ASP A 76 -6.00 22.38 -45.79
CA ASP A 76 -7.27 21.73 -45.46
C ASP A 76 -7.48 20.30 -45.98
N ASP A 77 -6.47 19.63 -46.53
CA ASP A 77 -6.69 18.28 -47.10
C ASP A 77 -5.68 17.20 -46.67
N ARG A 78 -4.70 17.52 -45.82
CA ARG A 78 -3.69 16.52 -45.40
C ARG A 78 -3.23 16.56 -43.94
N TYR A 79 -3.43 17.67 -43.23
CA TYR A 79 -3.03 17.81 -41.83
C TYR A 79 -4.18 18.43 -41.05
N TYR A 80 -4.59 17.77 -39.98
CA TYR A 80 -5.55 18.35 -39.05
C TYR A 80 -4.99 19.68 -38.51
N THR A 81 -5.80 20.74 -38.52
CA THR A 81 -5.52 22.00 -37.85
C THR A 81 -5.31 21.80 -36.34
N GLU A 82 -4.68 22.76 -35.67
CA GLU A 82 -4.52 22.73 -34.21
C GLU A 82 -5.87 22.58 -33.51
N THR A 83 -6.90 23.28 -33.97
CA THR A 83 -8.27 23.17 -33.44
C THR A 83 -8.85 21.78 -33.66
N GLU A 84 -8.66 21.17 -34.83
CA GLU A 84 -9.13 19.81 -35.09
C GLU A 84 -8.37 18.77 -34.27
N MET A 85 -7.06 18.94 -34.10
CA MET A 85 -6.25 18.09 -33.22
C MET A 85 -6.68 18.24 -31.76
N ASN A 86 -6.86 19.46 -31.28
CA ASN A 86 -7.35 19.71 -29.92
C ASN A 86 -8.75 19.11 -29.71
N THR A 87 -9.63 19.22 -30.71
CA THR A 87 -10.96 18.60 -30.67
C THR A 87 -10.90 17.06 -30.68
N LYS A 88 -9.97 16.48 -31.45
CA LYS A 88 -9.76 15.03 -31.51
C LYS A 88 -9.07 14.47 -30.26
N LEU A 89 -8.22 15.27 -29.62
CA LEU A 89 -7.53 14.93 -28.37
C LEU A 89 -8.39 15.20 -27.13
N SER A 90 -9.34 16.14 -27.16
CA SER A 90 -10.19 16.42 -25.99
C SER A 90 -11.07 15.24 -25.58
N GLY A 91 -11.26 14.25 -26.47
CA GLY A 91 -11.95 12.99 -26.18
C GLY A 91 -11.03 11.81 -25.89
N LYS A 92 -9.70 12.00 -25.90
CA LYS A 92 -8.71 10.95 -25.66
C LYS A 92 -8.20 11.03 -24.21
N SER A 93 -8.60 10.03 -23.44
CA SER A 93 -8.01 9.62 -22.16
C SER A 93 -8.20 10.55 -20.95
N ASP A 94 -7.80 11.82 -20.97
CA ASP A 94 -7.61 12.59 -19.72
C ASP A 94 -8.88 13.16 -19.09
N THR A 95 -10.08 12.86 -19.61
CA THR A 95 -11.33 13.44 -19.10
C THR A 95 -12.44 12.44 -18.80
N SER A 96 -12.34 11.17 -19.21
CA SER A 96 -13.49 10.25 -19.05
C SER A 96 -13.20 8.78 -18.76
N HIS A 97 -11.96 8.39 -18.46
CA HIS A 97 -11.76 7.11 -17.78
C HIS A 97 -11.31 7.40 -16.36
N ASN A 98 -12.30 7.50 -15.48
CA ASN A 98 -12.06 7.62 -14.07
C ASN A 98 -11.92 6.21 -13.48
N HIS A 99 -10.85 6.00 -12.70
CA HIS A 99 -10.67 4.80 -11.89
C HIS A 99 -11.52 4.85 -10.59
N ASP A 100 -12.31 5.91 -10.40
CA ASP A 100 -13.07 6.28 -9.19
C ASP A 100 -14.07 5.27 -8.64
N ALA A 101 -14.82 4.57 -9.48
CA ALA A 101 -16.06 3.95 -9.01
C ALA A 101 -16.02 2.42 -8.93
N LYS A 102 -14.96 1.78 -9.45
CA LYS A 102 -14.87 0.30 -9.52
C LYS A 102 -13.59 -0.29 -8.94
N TYR A 103 -12.55 0.51 -8.74
CA TYR A 103 -11.25 0.06 -8.26
C TYR A 103 -10.85 0.86 -7.02
N LEU A 104 -10.17 0.21 -6.09
CA LEU A 104 -9.49 0.89 -4.99
C LEU A 104 -8.30 1.66 -5.55
N SER A 105 -8.18 2.95 -5.20
CA SER A 105 -6.97 3.73 -5.53
C SER A 105 -5.74 3.10 -4.87
N LEU A 106 -4.60 3.13 -5.56
CA LEU A 106 -3.30 2.71 -5.00
C LEU A 106 -2.88 3.58 -3.81
N SER A 107 -3.35 4.82 -3.75
CA SER A 107 -3.15 5.73 -2.61
C SER A 107 -4.05 5.40 -1.40
N GLY A 108 -4.83 4.32 -1.47
CA GLY A 108 -5.89 4.02 -0.51
C GLY A 108 -7.16 4.87 -0.72
N GLY A 109 -8.20 4.56 0.05
CA GLY A 109 -9.49 5.26 0.00
C GLY A 109 -10.59 4.53 0.76
N THR A 110 -11.75 5.16 0.89
CA THR A 110 -12.94 4.57 1.52
C THR A 110 -13.74 3.77 0.50
N MET A 111 -13.91 2.46 0.72
CA MET A 111 -14.91 1.69 -0.02
C MET A 111 -16.30 1.97 0.55
N THR A 112 -17.26 2.34 -0.30
CA THR A 112 -18.67 2.45 0.09
C THR A 112 -19.49 1.37 -0.63
N GLY A 113 -20.38 0.69 0.11
CA GLY A 113 -21.20 -0.44 -0.41
C GLY A 113 -20.79 -1.82 0.12
N ASP A 114 -21.53 -2.86 -0.28
CA ASP A 114 -21.28 -4.24 0.13
C ASP A 114 -20.09 -4.86 -0.63
N ILE A 115 -19.17 -5.49 0.09
CA ILE A 115 -18.17 -6.39 -0.52
C ILE A 115 -18.83 -7.75 -0.74
N LYS A 116 -19.27 -8.02 -1.98
CA LYS A 116 -19.84 -9.31 -2.35
C LYS A 116 -18.73 -10.33 -2.61
N MET A 117 -18.59 -11.31 -1.72
CA MET A 117 -17.69 -12.44 -1.93
C MET A 117 -18.48 -13.59 -2.59
N PRO A 118 -18.03 -14.10 -3.76
CA PRO A 118 -18.62 -15.31 -4.32
C PRO A 118 -18.31 -16.51 -3.41
N LEU A 119 -19.08 -17.59 -3.58
CA LEU A 119 -18.75 -18.88 -2.96
C LEU A 119 -17.32 -19.29 -3.32
N ASN A 120 -16.55 -19.75 -2.34
CA ASN A 120 -15.10 -20.03 -2.44
C ASN A 120 -14.22 -18.81 -2.78
N GLY A 121 -14.79 -17.61 -2.79
CA GLY A 121 -14.03 -16.36 -2.84
C GLY A 121 -13.43 -16.05 -1.48
N MET A 122 -12.22 -15.50 -1.48
CA MET A 122 -11.53 -15.06 -0.27
C MET A 122 -11.08 -13.60 -0.37
N ILE A 123 -11.13 -12.90 0.75
CA ILE A 123 -10.29 -11.73 1.00
C ILE A 123 -9.05 -12.24 1.73
N SER A 124 -7.88 -11.91 1.20
CA SER A 124 -6.60 -12.28 1.79
C SER A 124 -5.74 -11.03 1.94
N TRP A 125 -5.03 -10.94 3.06
CA TRP A 125 -3.97 -9.97 3.27
C TRP A 125 -2.68 -10.76 3.37
N GLU A 126 -1.81 -10.61 2.39
CA GLU A 126 -0.49 -11.20 2.38
C GLU A 126 0.50 -10.16 2.93
N HIS A 127 1.10 -10.45 4.09
CA HIS A 127 2.27 -9.72 4.55
C HIS A 127 3.39 -10.73 4.80
N SER A 128 4.42 -10.67 3.95
CA SER A 128 5.67 -11.42 4.17
C SER A 128 5.47 -12.92 4.41
N GLY A 129 4.55 -13.56 3.69
CA GLY A 129 4.26 -15.00 3.80
C GLY A 129 3.36 -15.41 4.97
N LYS A 130 2.78 -14.46 5.71
CA LYS A 130 1.73 -14.67 6.72
C LYS A 130 0.41 -14.17 6.14
N ASP A 131 -0.52 -15.10 5.89
CA ASP A 131 -1.79 -14.78 5.24
C ASP A 131 -2.91 -14.68 6.29
N GLY A 132 -3.41 -13.46 6.51
CA GLY A 132 -4.73 -13.28 7.09
C GLY A 132 -5.78 -13.51 6.01
N ARG A 133 -6.88 -14.21 6.32
CA ARG A 133 -7.90 -14.55 5.33
C ARG A 133 -9.32 -14.50 5.92
N ILE A 134 -10.27 -14.02 5.13
CA ILE A 134 -11.72 -14.19 5.35
C ILE A 134 -12.30 -14.84 4.10
N TYR A 135 -13.00 -15.96 4.26
CA TYR A 135 -13.62 -16.64 3.12
C TYR A 135 -14.87 -17.44 3.48
N CYS A 136 -15.66 -17.75 2.45
CA CYS A 136 -16.90 -18.51 2.52
C CYS A 136 -16.76 -19.81 1.72
N ALA A 137 -16.53 -20.93 2.39
CA ALA A 137 -16.32 -22.24 1.73
C ALA A 137 -17.62 -22.88 1.24
N SER A 138 -18.73 -22.66 1.95
CA SER A 138 -20.05 -23.18 1.62
C SER A 138 -21.15 -22.18 2.01
N SER A 139 -22.37 -22.44 1.55
CA SER A 139 -23.54 -21.70 2.06
C SER A 139 -23.57 -21.74 3.59
N GLN A 140 -23.84 -20.60 4.22
CA GLN A 140 -23.94 -20.44 5.68
C GLN A 140 -22.64 -20.74 6.46
N GLN A 141 -21.47 -20.61 5.84
CA GLN A 141 -20.18 -20.72 6.52
C GLN A 141 -19.29 -19.52 6.26
N MET A 142 -18.64 -19.03 7.32
CA MET A 142 -17.61 -18.00 7.27
C MET A 142 -16.40 -18.47 8.05
N PHE A 143 -15.21 -18.24 7.49
CA PHE A 143 -13.94 -18.59 8.12
C PHE A 143 -13.08 -17.35 8.26
N LEU A 144 -12.44 -17.20 9.43
CA LEU A 144 -11.41 -16.20 9.70
C LEU A 144 -10.12 -16.94 10.03
N GLY A 145 -9.04 -16.68 9.31
CA GLY A 145 -7.74 -17.29 9.55
C GLY A 145 -6.62 -16.27 9.57
N ALA A 146 -5.58 -16.56 10.34
CA ALA A 146 -4.38 -15.74 10.47
C ALA A 146 -3.09 -16.56 10.23
N SER A 147 -3.21 -17.70 9.55
CA SER A 147 -2.10 -18.61 9.27
C SER A 147 -2.19 -19.18 7.86
N LYS A 148 -1.01 -19.36 7.25
CA LYS A 148 -0.83 -20.01 5.95
C LYS A 148 -1.18 -21.49 5.96
N ASP A 149 -1.05 -22.15 7.11
CA ASP A 149 -1.12 -23.62 7.23
C ASP A 149 -2.53 -24.21 7.03
N GLY A 150 -3.57 -23.39 6.88
CA GLY A 150 -4.94 -23.87 6.72
C GLY A 150 -5.59 -24.38 8.01
N LYS A 151 -4.82 -24.56 9.09
CA LYS A 151 -5.28 -25.19 10.34
C LYS A 151 -5.85 -24.23 11.38
N TYR A 152 -5.38 -22.99 11.39
CA TYR A 152 -5.73 -21.99 12.40
C TYR A 152 -6.83 -21.07 11.89
N PHE A 153 -8.00 -21.65 11.66
CA PHE A 153 -9.19 -20.95 11.21
C PHE A 153 -10.29 -21.10 12.26
N ILE A 154 -10.92 -19.98 12.60
CA ILE A 154 -12.18 -19.99 13.34
C ILE A 154 -13.33 -19.95 12.32
N HIS A 155 -14.26 -20.87 12.49
CA HIS A 155 -15.47 -21.01 11.69
C HIS A 155 -16.65 -20.38 12.44
N LEU A 156 -17.46 -19.60 11.73
CA LEU A 156 -18.79 -19.16 12.14
C LEU A 156 -19.80 -19.62 11.09
N GLY A 157 -20.72 -20.50 11.47
CA GLY A 157 -21.70 -21.01 10.52
C GLY A 157 -22.34 -22.33 10.90
N VAL A 158 -22.97 -22.98 9.92
CA VAL A 158 -23.59 -24.29 10.12
C VAL A 158 -22.56 -25.41 9.97
N ARG A 159 -22.44 -26.23 11.03
CA ARG A 159 -21.60 -27.43 11.08
C ARG A 159 -22.40 -28.66 11.51
N ASP A 160 -21.87 -29.85 11.20
CA ASP A 160 -22.46 -31.16 11.49
C ASP A 160 -23.92 -31.29 11.04
N ASN A 161 -24.26 -30.62 9.93
CA ASN A 161 -25.59 -30.53 9.34
C ASN A 161 -26.70 -30.07 10.31
N LYS A 162 -26.36 -29.41 11.43
CA LYS A 162 -27.34 -29.17 12.49
C LYS A 162 -27.08 -27.94 13.37
N TYR A 163 -25.83 -27.55 13.60
CA TYR A 163 -25.51 -26.58 14.63
C TYR A 163 -24.97 -25.29 14.02
N TRP A 164 -25.49 -24.15 14.47
CA TRP A 164 -24.82 -22.87 14.30
C TRP A 164 -23.74 -22.75 15.36
N THR A 165 -22.48 -22.66 14.95
CA THR A 165 -21.32 -22.73 15.84
C THR A 165 -20.29 -21.64 15.54
N LEU A 166 -19.57 -21.25 16.59
CA LEU A 166 -18.29 -20.56 16.51
C LEU A 166 -17.23 -21.51 17.07
N ASP A 167 -16.42 -22.10 16.20
CA ASP A 167 -15.58 -23.26 16.53
C ASP A 167 -14.32 -23.31 15.66
N PRO A 168 -13.24 -23.99 16.09
CA PRO A 168 -12.06 -24.14 15.25
C PRO A 168 -12.34 -25.10 14.09
N ASP A 169 -11.80 -24.79 12.91
CA ASP A 169 -11.98 -25.65 11.74
C ASP A 169 -11.23 -26.98 11.88
N THR A 170 -10.05 -26.93 12.51
CA THR A 170 -9.26 -28.12 12.86
C THR A 170 -9.37 -28.38 14.36
N ASN A 171 -9.61 -29.64 14.73
CA ASN A 171 -9.71 -30.05 16.13
C ASN A 171 -8.39 -29.84 16.89
N GLU A 172 -8.49 -29.46 18.17
CA GLU A 172 -7.39 -29.48 19.15
C GLU A 172 -6.19 -28.53 18.87
N VAL A 173 -6.29 -27.61 17.91
CA VAL A 173 -5.17 -26.70 17.56
C VAL A 173 -5.35 -25.24 18.02
N MET A 174 -6.56 -24.81 18.36
CA MET A 174 -6.83 -23.43 18.79
C MET A 174 -7.22 -23.37 20.27
N GLN A 175 -6.80 -22.29 20.93
CA GLN A 175 -7.12 -21.98 22.33
C GLN A 175 -8.09 -20.80 22.40
N LEU A 176 -8.89 -20.74 23.48
CA LEU A 176 -9.75 -19.60 23.79
C LEU A 176 -9.13 -18.79 24.93
N GLY A 177 -8.35 -17.78 24.56
CA GLY A 177 -7.52 -17.00 25.50
C GLY A 177 -6.11 -17.59 25.66
N SER A 178 -5.26 -16.86 26.40
CA SER A 178 -3.88 -17.24 26.74
C SER A 178 -3.52 -16.72 28.15
N PRO A 179 -2.39 -17.15 28.76
CA PRO A 179 -2.03 -16.73 30.13
C PRO A 179 -2.01 -15.22 30.36
N SER A 180 -1.60 -14.43 29.36
CA SER A 180 -1.60 -12.95 29.42
C SER A 180 -2.87 -12.31 28.82
N HIS A 181 -3.78 -13.09 28.25
CA HIS A 181 -4.99 -12.59 27.58
C HIS A 181 -6.20 -13.42 28.00
N LEU A 182 -6.69 -13.14 29.20
CA LEU A 182 -7.77 -13.87 29.86
C LEU A 182 -9.15 -13.30 29.49
N TRP A 183 -10.13 -14.18 29.36
CA TRP A 183 -11.53 -13.78 29.33
C TRP A 183 -11.99 -13.44 30.74
N GLU A 184 -12.72 -12.33 30.89
CA GLU A 184 -13.28 -11.94 32.20
C GLU A 184 -14.35 -12.93 32.67
N GLN A 185 -15.25 -13.34 31.77
CA GLN A 185 -16.37 -14.24 32.10
C GLN A 185 -16.94 -14.91 30.85
N VAL A 186 -17.49 -16.11 31.04
CA VAL A 186 -18.21 -16.87 30.00
C VAL A 186 -19.64 -17.11 30.47
N TYR A 187 -20.61 -16.50 29.78
CA TYR A 187 -22.02 -16.78 30.00
C TYR A 187 -22.49 -17.90 29.07
N ALA A 188 -22.87 -19.02 29.66
CA ALA A 188 -23.39 -20.17 28.92
C ALA A 188 -24.68 -20.69 29.57
N LYS A 189 -25.62 -21.18 28.75
CA LYS A 189 -26.85 -21.82 29.23
C LYS A 189 -26.57 -23.16 29.91
N ASN A 190 -25.59 -23.88 29.41
CA ASN A 190 -25.14 -25.18 29.90
C ASN A 190 -23.62 -25.11 30.16
N SER A 191 -23.12 -25.92 31.09
CA SER A 191 -21.69 -26.01 31.40
C SER A 191 -20.85 -26.51 30.21
N SER A 192 -19.55 -26.26 30.28
CA SER A 192 -18.57 -26.79 29.31
C SER A 192 -18.57 -28.32 29.28
N ILE A 193 -18.24 -28.86 28.11
CA ILE A 193 -18.10 -30.31 27.90
C ILE A 193 -16.61 -30.61 27.72
N SER A 194 -16.07 -31.51 28.53
CA SER A 194 -14.72 -32.06 28.38
C SER A 194 -14.79 -33.50 27.86
N SER A 195 -14.02 -33.80 26.82
CA SER A 195 -13.90 -35.15 26.25
C SER A 195 -13.40 -36.13 27.31
N SER A 196 -14.17 -37.18 27.60
CA SER A 196 -13.86 -38.16 28.66
C SER A 196 -14.06 -39.62 28.23
N ASP A 197 -13.89 -39.89 26.93
CA ASP A 197 -14.00 -41.24 26.36
C ASP A 197 -12.84 -42.14 26.83
N ARG A 198 -13.16 -43.36 27.27
CA ARG A 198 -12.17 -44.36 27.70
C ARG A 198 -11.16 -44.71 26.60
N ASN A 199 -11.59 -44.75 25.34
CA ASN A 199 -10.74 -45.08 24.20
C ASN A 199 -9.73 -43.98 23.86
N LYS A 200 -9.87 -42.80 24.48
CA LYS A 200 -8.97 -41.65 24.33
C LYS A 200 -8.06 -41.49 25.55
N LYS A 201 -8.05 -42.45 26.47
CA LYS A 201 -7.25 -42.46 27.69
C LYS A 201 -6.36 -43.69 27.74
N LYS A 202 -5.23 -43.54 28.42
CA LYS A 202 -4.25 -44.61 28.69
C LYS A 202 -3.88 -44.57 30.17
N ASP A 203 -3.27 -45.65 30.67
CA ASP A 203 -2.72 -45.72 32.03
C ASP A 203 -3.77 -45.37 33.12
N ILE A 204 -4.98 -45.95 32.98
CA ILE A 204 -6.13 -45.65 33.83
C ILE A 204 -6.02 -46.44 35.15
N GLU A 205 -5.58 -45.76 36.20
CA GLU A 205 -5.44 -46.31 37.55
C GLU A 205 -6.35 -45.58 38.58
N PRO A 206 -6.71 -46.21 39.71
CA PRO A 206 -7.37 -45.53 40.83
C PRO A 206 -6.49 -44.41 41.43
N ILE A 207 -7.12 -43.47 42.15
CA ILE A 207 -6.41 -42.38 42.85
C ILE A 207 -5.47 -42.96 43.91
N ASP A 208 -4.17 -42.69 43.76
CA ASP A 208 -3.10 -43.21 44.62
C ASP A 208 -2.98 -42.44 45.97
N GLU A 209 -2.16 -42.96 46.89
CA GLU A 209 -1.96 -42.30 48.19
C GLU A 209 -1.21 -40.97 48.12
N ARG A 210 -0.45 -40.71 47.04
CA ARG A 210 0.21 -39.40 46.87
C ARG A 210 -0.83 -38.33 46.58
N LEU A 211 -1.76 -38.59 45.66
CA LEU A 211 -2.88 -37.70 45.34
C LEU A 211 -3.82 -37.50 46.55
N LYS A 212 -4.06 -38.53 47.35
CA LYS A 212 -4.82 -38.39 48.61
C LYS A 212 -4.04 -37.60 49.67
N GLY A 213 -2.73 -37.82 49.77
CA GLY A 213 -1.83 -37.04 50.63
C GLY A 213 -1.85 -35.56 50.28
N PHE A 214 -1.79 -35.25 48.99
CA PHE A 214 -1.97 -33.91 48.42
C PHE A 214 -3.32 -33.32 48.80
N PHE A 215 -4.43 -34.05 48.61
CA PHE A 215 -5.76 -33.57 48.97
C PHE A 215 -5.85 -33.13 50.43
N ARG A 216 -5.29 -33.94 51.35
CA ARG A 216 -5.31 -33.65 52.79
C ARG A 216 -4.51 -32.38 53.16
N LYS A 217 -3.64 -31.90 52.27
CA LYS A 217 -2.82 -30.69 52.43
C LYS A 217 -3.42 -29.45 51.77
N LEU A 218 -4.49 -29.59 50.98
CA LEU A 218 -5.16 -28.46 50.35
C LEU A 218 -5.72 -27.49 51.40
N LYS A 219 -5.56 -26.19 51.14
CA LYS A 219 -5.98 -25.09 52.02
C LYS A 219 -7.06 -24.26 51.31
N PRO A 220 -8.37 -24.57 51.44
CA PRO A 220 -9.43 -23.71 50.92
C PRO A 220 -9.42 -22.36 51.65
N VAL A 221 -9.56 -21.27 50.90
CA VAL A 221 -9.56 -19.90 51.42
C VAL A 221 -10.72 -19.08 50.86
N SER A 222 -11.02 -17.96 51.49
CA SER A 222 -11.84 -16.89 50.92
C SER A 222 -10.97 -15.67 50.62
N PHE A 223 -11.24 -14.99 49.51
CA PHE A 223 -10.42 -13.86 49.06
C PHE A 223 -11.22 -12.85 48.22
N GLN A 224 -10.66 -11.67 48.05
CA GLN A 224 -11.12 -10.67 47.09
C GLN A 224 -9.97 -10.36 46.14
N PHE A 225 -10.29 -10.06 44.88
CA PHE A 225 -9.28 -9.64 43.92
C PHE A 225 -8.84 -8.21 44.24
N ILE A 226 -7.52 -7.96 44.28
CA ILE A 226 -6.94 -6.62 44.54
C ILE A 226 -7.50 -5.58 43.55
N ASN A 227 -7.64 -5.96 42.29
CA ASN A 227 -8.19 -5.11 41.22
C ASN A 227 -9.61 -5.56 40.80
N GLY A 228 -10.35 -6.22 41.69
CA GLY A 228 -11.72 -6.67 41.41
C GLY A 228 -12.73 -5.53 41.51
N THR A 229 -13.50 -5.27 40.46
CA THR A 229 -14.54 -4.23 40.45
C THR A 229 -15.79 -4.60 41.25
N SER A 230 -15.97 -5.89 41.53
CA SER A 230 -17.22 -6.39 42.10
C SER A 230 -17.35 -6.23 43.62
N GLY A 231 -16.24 -6.12 44.36
CA GLY A 231 -16.24 -6.14 45.84
C GLY A 231 -16.76 -7.43 46.50
N ARG A 232 -17.01 -8.48 45.71
CA ARG A 232 -17.51 -9.77 46.21
C ARG A 232 -16.37 -10.60 46.81
N THR A 233 -16.66 -11.30 47.89
CA THR A 233 -15.77 -12.34 48.44
C THR A 233 -15.96 -13.64 47.67
N HIS A 234 -14.86 -14.16 47.13
CA HIS A 234 -14.78 -15.43 46.42
C HIS A 234 -14.24 -16.52 47.36
N THR A 235 -14.46 -17.79 47.01
CA THR A 235 -13.89 -18.96 47.69
C THR A 235 -13.12 -19.82 46.69
N GLY A 236 -12.01 -20.41 47.13
CA GLY A 236 -11.15 -21.21 46.26
C GLY A 236 -9.83 -21.56 46.92
N PHE A 237 -8.77 -21.63 46.11
CA PHE A 237 -7.41 -21.96 46.51
C PHE A 237 -6.42 -20.92 45.99
N ILE A 238 -5.29 -20.78 46.68
CA ILE A 238 -4.12 -20.04 46.20
C ILE A 238 -3.24 -21.03 45.44
N ALA A 239 -2.89 -20.70 44.19
CA ALA A 239 -2.16 -21.63 43.32
C ALA A 239 -0.77 -22.00 43.86
N GLN A 240 -0.09 -21.07 44.52
CA GLN A 240 1.21 -21.30 45.16
C GLN A 240 1.10 -22.26 46.36
N ASP A 241 0.02 -22.17 47.14
CA ASP A 241 -0.24 -23.12 48.24
C ASP A 241 -0.55 -24.52 47.69
N VAL A 242 -1.19 -24.59 46.52
CA VAL A 242 -1.39 -25.86 45.80
C VAL A 242 -0.06 -26.43 45.33
N GLU A 243 0.84 -25.62 44.77
CA GLU A 243 2.19 -26.04 44.38
C GLU A 243 2.99 -26.59 45.57
N GLU A 244 2.95 -25.90 46.72
CA GLU A 244 3.55 -26.36 47.97
C GLU A 244 2.97 -27.72 48.40
N ALA A 245 1.64 -27.85 48.44
CA ALA A 245 0.97 -29.08 48.82
C ALA A 245 1.30 -30.26 47.88
N MET A 246 1.45 -30.00 46.58
CA MET A 246 1.89 -30.99 45.60
C MET A 246 3.31 -31.46 45.91
N ASN A 247 4.24 -30.53 46.10
CA ASN A 247 5.64 -30.84 46.39
C ASN A 247 5.78 -31.64 47.68
N GLU A 248 5.06 -31.28 48.74
CA GLU A 248 5.05 -32.02 50.01
C GLU A 248 4.46 -33.43 49.90
N ALA A 249 3.57 -33.66 48.93
CA ALA A 249 3.01 -34.97 48.62
C ALA A 249 3.86 -35.78 47.62
N GLY A 250 4.99 -35.23 47.17
CA GLY A 250 5.87 -35.86 46.17
C GLY A 250 5.26 -35.89 44.77
N LEU A 251 4.42 -34.91 44.44
CA LEU A 251 3.83 -34.71 43.11
C LEU A 251 4.53 -33.57 42.38
N THR A 252 4.60 -33.69 41.06
CA THR A 252 5.07 -32.65 40.14
C THR A 252 3.92 -32.12 39.30
N ALA A 253 4.14 -31.04 38.55
CA ALA A 253 3.15 -30.52 37.60
C ALA A 253 2.73 -31.53 36.52
N GLN A 254 3.51 -32.59 36.28
CA GLN A 254 3.16 -33.67 35.36
C GLN A 254 2.21 -34.71 35.98
N ASP A 255 2.18 -34.82 37.31
CA ASP A 255 1.34 -35.78 38.01
C ASP A 255 -0.09 -35.27 38.24
N PHE A 256 -0.30 -33.95 38.18
CA PHE A 256 -1.62 -33.34 38.37
C PHE A 256 -1.83 -32.10 37.49
N ALA A 257 -2.66 -32.25 36.46
CA ALA A 257 -2.97 -31.20 35.49
C ALA A 257 -3.84 -30.05 36.05
N GLY A 258 -4.32 -30.16 37.30
CA GLY A 258 -5.08 -29.11 37.97
C GLY A 258 -4.27 -27.86 38.29
N PHE A 259 -2.94 -27.98 38.35
CA PHE A 259 -2.01 -26.86 38.55
C PHE A 259 -1.42 -26.40 37.21
N CYS A 260 -1.48 -25.10 36.94
CA CYS A 260 -0.91 -24.48 35.75
C CYS A 260 0.09 -23.37 36.16
N LYS A 261 1.27 -23.40 35.56
CA LYS A 261 2.34 -22.43 35.77
C LYS A 261 2.99 -22.15 34.41
N ASP A 262 2.66 -20.99 33.85
CA ASP A 262 3.09 -20.57 32.53
C ASP A 262 4.05 -19.39 32.64
N GLN A 263 5.04 -19.32 31.74
CA GLN A 263 5.94 -18.17 31.65
C GLN A 263 5.14 -16.90 31.36
N LYS A 264 5.33 -15.84 32.15
CA LYS A 264 4.66 -14.57 31.88
C LYS A 264 5.27 -13.94 30.64
N MET A 265 4.39 -13.46 29.75
CA MET A 265 4.76 -12.74 28.53
C MET A 265 4.23 -11.31 28.60
N GLU A 266 5.02 -10.35 28.11
CA GLU A 266 4.62 -8.95 27.94
C GLU A 266 4.75 -8.50 26.47
N GLN A 267 3.80 -7.68 26.02
CA GLN A 267 3.89 -7.06 24.70
C GLN A 267 4.86 -5.89 24.73
N VAL A 268 5.94 -5.99 23.97
CA VAL A 268 6.89 -4.90 23.74
C VAL A 268 6.66 -4.30 22.36
N GLN A 269 6.71 -2.97 22.26
CA GLN A 269 6.76 -2.30 20.96
C GLN A 269 8.18 -2.33 20.43
N LYS A 270 8.34 -2.82 19.20
CA LYS A 270 9.59 -2.81 18.45
C LYS A 270 9.43 -1.96 17.21
N VAL A 271 10.56 -1.38 16.80
CA VAL A 271 10.67 -0.65 15.54
C VAL A 271 11.71 -1.38 14.71
N GLU A 272 11.34 -1.74 13.49
CA GLU A 272 12.28 -2.17 12.46
C GLU A 272 12.21 -1.19 11.28
N LEU A 273 13.36 -0.98 10.63
CA LEU A 273 13.44 -0.19 9.41
C LEU A 273 13.17 -1.11 8.23
N VAL A 274 12.15 -0.79 7.44
CA VAL A 274 11.76 -1.56 6.26
C VAL A 274 11.97 -0.71 5.02
N ASP A 275 12.62 -1.32 4.03
CA ASP A 275 12.83 -0.73 2.72
C ASP A 275 11.50 -0.76 1.94
N VAL A 276 10.86 0.40 1.82
CA VAL A 276 9.59 0.57 1.09
C VAL A 276 9.86 1.37 -0.19
N PRO A 277 9.52 0.84 -1.38
CA PRO A 277 9.67 1.59 -2.62
C PRO A 277 8.67 2.75 -2.65
N ASN A 278 9.16 3.97 -2.87
CA ASN A 278 8.34 5.15 -3.09
C ASN A 278 7.50 4.93 -4.36
N PRO A 279 6.17 5.01 -4.29
CA PRO A 279 5.27 4.70 -5.41
C PRO A 279 5.38 5.69 -6.57
N GLU A 280 5.94 6.89 -6.36
CA GLU A 280 6.08 7.95 -7.36
C GLU A 280 7.47 7.97 -8.01
N THR A 281 8.53 7.72 -7.24
CA THR A 281 9.92 7.82 -7.72
C THR A 281 10.58 6.46 -7.97
N GLY A 282 10.05 5.39 -7.39
CA GLY A 282 10.65 4.05 -7.41
C GLY A 282 11.91 3.92 -6.55
N GLU A 283 12.30 4.97 -5.83
CA GLU A 283 13.43 4.93 -4.89
C GLU A 283 13.05 4.17 -3.62
N ILE A 284 14.01 3.46 -3.03
CA ILE A 284 13.79 2.77 -1.76
C ILE A 284 13.92 3.78 -0.62
N GLU A 285 12.86 3.93 0.17
CA GLU A 285 12.84 4.72 1.40
C GLU A 285 12.81 3.81 2.62
N GLN A 286 13.59 4.14 3.65
CA GLN A 286 13.53 3.44 4.93
C GLN A 286 12.38 4.00 5.76
N VAL A 287 11.36 3.17 5.97
CA VAL A 287 10.19 3.52 6.79
C VAL A 287 10.27 2.76 8.11
N GLU A 288 10.02 3.45 9.21
CA GLU A 288 9.85 2.84 10.52
C GLU A 288 8.55 2.03 10.56
N ASN A 289 8.66 0.71 10.68
CA ASN A 289 7.55 -0.18 10.94
C ASN A 289 7.51 -0.52 12.42
N THR A 290 6.50 -0.01 13.12
CA THR A 290 6.25 -0.32 14.53
C THR A 290 5.36 -1.55 14.64
N TYR A 291 5.83 -2.58 15.35
CA TYR A 291 5.06 -3.80 15.63
C TYR A 291 5.15 -4.19 17.10
N THR A 292 4.23 -5.05 17.54
CA THR A 292 4.24 -5.63 18.88
C THR A 292 4.76 -7.06 18.83
N GLU A 293 5.56 -7.42 19.83
CA GLU A 293 6.06 -8.78 20.02
C GLU A 293 5.93 -9.17 21.49
N ASP A 294 5.51 -10.41 21.75
CA ASP A 294 5.47 -10.96 23.11
C ASP A 294 6.86 -11.43 23.54
N GLN A 295 7.37 -10.92 24.66
CA GLN A 295 8.63 -11.34 25.26
C GLN A 295 8.44 -11.91 26.66
N PRO A 296 9.25 -12.93 27.05
CA PRO A 296 9.16 -13.50 28.39
C PRO A 296 9.71 -12.52 29.44
N VAL A 297 8.95 -12.33 30.52
CA VAL A 297 9.39 -11.57 31.68
C VAL A 297 10.19 -12.47 32.61
N GLU A 298 11.50 -12.27 32.67
CA GLU A 298 12.41 -13.15 33.42
C GLU A 298 12.01 -13.27 34.90
N GLY A 299 11.86 -14.52 35.36
CA GLY A 299 11.50 -14.84 36.75
C GLY A 299 10.01 -14.67 37.10
N GLU A 300 9.18 -14.18 36.19
CA GLU A 300 7.74 -14.02 36.42
C GLU A 300 6.91 -15.12 35.74
N TYR A 301 5.92 -15.62 36.47
CA TYR A 301 5.04 -16.70 36.02
C TYR A 301 3.58 -16.33 36.26
N VAL A 302 2.72 -16.77 35.35
CA VAL A 302 1.27 -16.76 35.53
C VAL A 302 0.86 -18.08 36.15
N TYR A 303 0.21 -17.99 37.32
CA TYR A 303 -0.31 -19.15 38.03
C TYR A 303 -1.82 -19.28 37.78
N GLY A 304 -2.27 -20.51 37.49
CA GLY A 304 -3.67 -20.82 37.27
C GLY A 304 -4.04 -22.19 37.85
N LEU A 305 -5.34 -22.39 38.09
CA LEU A 305 -5.88 -23.66 38.54
C LEU A 305 -7.03 -24.10 37.64
N ARG A 306 -7.04 -25.37 37.24
CA ARG A 306 -8.19 -26.03 36.61
C ARG A 306 -9.04 -26.65 37.71
N TYR A 307 -10.04 -25.90 38.18
CA TYR A 307 -10.85 -26.29 39.35
C TYR A 307 -11.58 -27.63 39.16
N GLU A 308 -11.90 -28.00 37.93
CA GLU A 308 -12.59 -29.24 37.60
C GLU A 308 -11.77 -30.49 37.94
N GLU A 309 -10.43 -30.41 37.87
CA GLU A 309 -9.53 -31.53 38.19
C GLU A 309 -9.60 -31.94 39.68
N PHE A 310 -10.04 -31.02 40.56
CA PHE A 310 -10.20 -31.30 41.98
C PHE A 310 -11.49 -32.10 42.29
N ILE A 311 -12.45 -32.16 41.36
CA ILE A 311 -13.75 -32.83 41.58
C ILE A 311 -13.57 -34.34 41.77
N ALA A 312 -12.69 -34.96 40.97
CA ALA A 312 -12.40 -36.39 41.09
C ALA A 312 -11.73 -36.73 42.43
N LEU A 313 -10.81 -35.87 42.90
CA LEU A 313 -10.18 -36.01 44.21
C LEU A 313 -11.19 -35.89 45.35
N ASN A 314 -12.05 -34.87 45.31
CA ASN A 314 -13.16 -34.73 46.27
C ASN A 314 -14.01 -36.00 46.32
N THR A 315 -14.38 -36.54 45.15
CA THR A 315 -15.19 -37.76 45.06
C THR A 315 -14.49 -38.96 45.70
N ALA A 316 -13.23 -39.20 45.39
CA ALA A 316 -12.45 -40.30 45.95
C ALA A 316 -12.33 -40.20 47.49
N MET A 317 -12.07 -39.00 48.00
CA MET A 317 -11.90 -38.76 49.43
C MET A 317 -13.23 -38.87 50.20
N ILE A 318 -14.34 -38.47 49.58
CA ILE A 318 -15.68 -38.66 50.14
C ILE A 318 -16.02 -40.15 50.20
N GLN A 319 -15.70 -40.93 49.16
CA GLN A 319 -15.89 -42.39 49.17
C GLN A 319 -15.10 -43.07 50.29
N GLU A 320 -13.81 -42.73 50.44
CA GLU A 320 -12.96 -43.25 51.52
C GLU A 320 -13.51 -42.86 52.90
N LEU A 321 -14.00 -41.63 53.05
CA LEU A 321 -14.62 -41.17 54.30
C LEU A 321 -15.89 -41.97 54.62
N MET A 322 -16.77 -42.20 53.64
CA MET A 322 -18.00 -42.98 53.84
C MET A 322 -17.69 -44.42 54.28
N ASP A 323 -16.69 -45.07 53.68
CA ASP A 323 -16.26 -46.42 54.05
C ASP A 323 -15.69 -46.46 55.48
N ARG A 324 -14.92 -45.45 55.86
CA ARG A 324 -14.40 -45.32 57.21
C ARG A 324 -15.50 -45.12 58.24
N VAL A 325 -16.49 -44.26 57.94
CA VAL A 325 -17.65 -44.02 58.81
C VAL A 325 -18.42 -45.32 59.01
N LYS A 326 -18.73 -46.04 57.94
CA LYS A 326 -19.42 -47.34 58.01
C LYS A 326 -18.69 -48.35 58.89
N THR A 327 -17.36 -48.41 58.76
CA THR A 327 -16.51 -49.30 59.58
C THR A 327 -16.57 -48.90 61.06
N LEU A 328 -16.49 -47.60 61.35
CA LEU A 328 -16.57 -47.07 62.72
C LEU A 328 -17.95 -47.32 63.33
N GLU A 329 -19.04 -47.10 62.59
CA GLU A 329 -20.41 -47.38 63.03
C GLU A 329 -20.59 -48.86 63.40
N ALA A 330 -20.10 -49.78 62.56
CA ALA A 330 -20.13 -51.20 62.86
C ALA A 330 -19.35 -51.56 64.13
N ALA A 331 -18.18 -50.93 64.34
CA ALA A 331 -17.38 -51.12 65.55
C ALA A 331 -18.11 -50.59 66.79
N VAL A 332 -18.76 -49.42 66.71
CA VAL A 332 -19.56 -48.85 67.81
C VAL A 332 -20.72 -49.77 68.17
N LEU A 333 -21.46 -50.29 67.18
CA LEU A 333 -22.56 -51.24 67.41
C LEU A 333 -22.07 -52.53 68.08
N ALA A 334 -20.94 -53.08 67.61
CA ALA A 334 -20.34 -54.27 68.21
C ALA A 334 -19.88 -54.05 69.66
N LEU A 335 -19.43 -52.84 70.00
CA LEU A 335 -19.09 -52.47 71.38
C LEU A 335 -20.33 -52.26 72.26
N GLN A 336 -21.39 -51.68 71.71
CA GLN A 336 -22.67 -51.51 72.42
C GLN A 336 -23.32 -52.86 72.73
N ALA A 337 -23.22 -53.85 71.83
CA ALA A 337 -23.74 -55.20 72.05
C ALA A 337 -22.99 -56.01 73.11
N LYS A 338 -21.83 -55.54 73.59
CA LYS A 338 -21.03 -56.18 74.66
C LYS A 338 -21.29 -55.63 76.06
N LYS A 339 -22.15 -54.62 76.19
CA LYS A 339 -22.57 -54.04 77.48
C LYS A 339 -23.90 -54.61 77.91
#